data_AF-A0A348W990-F1
#
_entry.id   AF-A0A348W990-F1
#
_cell.length_a   1.000
_cell.length_b   1.000
_cell.length_c   1.000
_cell.angle_alpha   90.00
_cell.angle_beta   90.00
_cell.angle_gamma   90.00
#
_symmetry.space_group_name_H-M   'P 1'
#
loop_
_entity.id
_entity.type
_entity.pdbx_description
1 polymer ?
#
loop_
_entity_poly.entity_id
_entity_poly.type
_entity_poly.pdbx_seq_one_letter_code
_entity_poly.pdbx_strand_id
1 'polypeptide(L)'
;ARGLGKMKPAPEASIEGTFESPIKVTIDEDARTKGCEVFAGRLIRGVKNGPSPEWLQSRLKAIGLRPISALVDITNFFTFDR
;
A
#
# COMPACT_ATOMS: atom_id res chain seq x y z
N ALA A 1 -17.81 -23.52 5.79
CA ALA A 1 -18.48 -22.80 4.69
C ALA A 1 -19.50 -23.73 4.03
N ARG A 2 -20.76 -23.29 3.89
CA ARG A 2 -21.87 -24.06 3.28
C ARG A 2 -21.92 -23.87 1.75
N GLY A 3 -21.08 -24.57 0.98
CA GLY A 3 -21.33 -24.82 -0.45
C GLY A 3 -21.38 -23.63 -1.43
N LEU A 4 -20.97 -22.41 -1.05
CA LEU A 4 -21.06 -21.19 -1.88
C LEU A 4 -19.98 -21.07 -2.98
N GLY A 5 -19.32 -22.16 -3.37
CA GLY A 5 -18.24 -22.18 -4.36
C GLY A 5 -16.83 -22.12 -3.76
N LYS A 6 -15.81 -22.27 -4.62
CA LYS A 6 -14.39 -22.14 -4.25
C LYS A 6 -13.95 -20.69 -4.42
N MET A 7 -13.35 -20.11 -3.37
CA MET A 7 -12.68 -18.81 -3.45
C MET A 7 -11.61 -18.88 -4.55
N LYS A 8 -11.66 -17.95 -5.51
CA LYS A 8 -10.55 -17.77 -6.45
C LYS A 8 -9.39 -17.14 -5.70
N PRO A 9 -8.17 -17.70 -5.78
CA PRO A 9 -7.01 -17.09 -5.16
C PRO A 9 -6.80 -15.69 -5.76
N ALA A 10 -6.43 -14.73 -4.91
CA ALA A 10 -6.00 -13.43 -5.38
C ALA A 10 -4.74 -13.59 -6.24
N PRO A 11 -4.60 -12.84 -7.35
CA PRO A 11 -3.39 -12.89 -8.15
C PRO A 11 -2.20 -12.44 -7.30
N GLU A 12 -1.18 -13.29 -7.19
CA GLU A 12 0.08 -12.95 -6.55
C GLU A 12 0.95 -12.16 -7.53
N ALA A 13 1.38 -10.97 -7.12
CA ALA A 13 2.33 -10.16 -7.89
C ALA A 13 3.71 -10.20 -7.21
N SER A 14 4.69 -10.80 -7.88
CA SER A 14 6.10 -10.64 -7.52
C SER A 14 6.69 -9.51 -8.36
N ILE A 15 7.22 -8.48 -7.71
CA ILE A 15 7.79 -7.30 -8.38
C ILE A 15 9.25 -7.19 -7.96
N GLU A 16 10.17 -7.51 -8.86
CA GLU A 16 11.61 -7.41 -8.60
C GLU A 16 12.07 -5.96 -8.41
N GLY A 17 13.10 -5.76 -7.59
CA GLY A 17 13.71 -4.45 -7.39
C GLY A 17 14.64 -4.12 -8.56
N THR A 18 14.56 -2.90 -9.08
CA THR A 18 15.40 -2.46 -10.22
C THR A 18 16.66 -1.72 -9.81
N PHE A 19 16.78 -1.34 -8.53
CA PHE A 19 17.94 -0.64 -7.97
C PHE A 19 18.00 -0.82 -6.45
N GLU A 20 19.17 -0.60 -5.88
CA GLU A 20 19.34 -0.58 -4.43
C GLU A 20 18.76 0.68 -3.80
N SER A 21 18.08 0.52 -2.67
CA SER A 21 17.62 1.65 -1.87
C SER A 21 18.81 2.26 -1.10
N PRO A 22 19.11 3.56 -1.25
CA PRO A 22 20.16 4.22 -0.48
C PRO A 22 19.73 4.50 0.98
N ILE A 23 18.46 4.28 1.32
CA ILE A 23 17.90 4.55 2.65
C ILE A 23 18.19 3.37 3.56
N LYS A 24 18.99 3.61 4.61
CA LYS A 24 19.22 2.64 5.69
C LYS A 24 18.12 2.76 6.73
N VAL A 25 17.59 1.62 7.16
CA VAL A 25 16.58 1.52 8.22
C VAL A 25 17.07 0.54 9.27
N THR A 26 17.01 0.95 10.52
CA THR A 26 17.30 0.12 11.69
C THR A 26 16.12 0.17 12.66
N ILE A 27 15.90 -0.92 13.38
CA ILE A 27 14.95 -0.98 14.50
C ILE A 27 15.79 -1.10 15.76
N ASP A 28 15.69 -0.10 16.63
CA ASP A 28 16.43 -0.06 17.89
C ASP A 28 15.98 -1.20 18.82
N GLU A 29 16.92 -1.71 19.63
CA GLU A 29 16.72 -2.93 20.43
C GLU A 29 15.53 -2.84 21.39
N ASP A 30 15.26 -1.65 21.95
CA ASP A 30 14.13 -1.39 22.84
C ASP A 30 12.77 -1.46 22.12
N ALA A 31 12.73 -1.21 20.81
CA ALA A 31 11.53 -1.27 19.99
C ALA A 31 11.23 -2.67 19.42
N ARG A 32 12.19 -3.61 19.43
CA ARG A 32 12.08 -4.90 18.72
C ARG A 32 11.01 -5.86 19.25
N THR A 33 10.69 -5.80 20.54
CA THR A 33 9.80 -6.79 21.17
C THR A 33 8.39 -6.28 21.50
N LYS A 34 8.20 -4.96 21.60
CA LYS A 34 6.89 -4.35 21.95
C LYS A 34 6.51 -3.11 21.13
N GLY A 35 7.37 -2.69 20.19
CA GLY A 35 7.15 -1.50 19.37
C GLY A 35 6.90 -1.85 17.91
N CYS A 36 7.94 -2.31 17.22
CA CYS A 36 7.93 -2.60 15.79
C CYS A 36 8.57 -3.97 15.54
N GLU A 37 7.74 -4.99 15.37
CA GLU A 37 8.22 -6.35 15.04
C GLU A 37 8.75 -6.42 13.60
N VAL A 38 8.10 -5.70 12.69
CA VAL A 38 8.44 -5.69 11.27
C VAL A 38 8.31 -4.27 10.70
N PHE A 39 9.36 -3.84 10.03
CA PHE A 39 9.35 -2.67 9.16
C PHE A 39 9.77 -3.08 7.75
N ALA A 40 9.00 -2.64 6.76
CA ALA A 40 9.34 -2.84 5.35
C ALA A 40 9.10 -1.55 4.58
N GLY A 41 9.92 -1.32 3.55
CA GLY A 41 9.80 -0.16 2.68
C GLY A 41 10.41 -0.43 1.32
N ARG A 42 9.95 0.31 0.31
CA ARG A 42 10.51 0.29 -1.04
C ARG A 42 10.64 1.72 -1.56
N LEU A 43 11.79 2.04 -2.14
CA LEU A 43 11.99 3.31 -2.82
C LEU A 43 11.45 3.23 -4.25
N ILE A 44 10.56 4.15 -4.61
CA ILE A 44 10.03 4.30 -5.97
C ILE A 44 10.51 5.66 -6.50
N ARG A 45 11.04 5.69 -7.72
CA ARG A 45 11.60 6.89 -8.35
C ARG A 45 10.87 7.22 -9.64
N GLY A 46 10.93 8.49 -10.06
CA GLY A 46 10.32 8.96 -11.31
C GLY A 46 8.79 9.04 -11.27
N VAL A 47 8.20 9.14 -10.07
CA VAL A 47 6.74 9.27 -9.93
C VAL A 47 6.29 10.68 -10.29
N LYS A 48 5.21 10.79 -11.06
CA LYS A 48 4.53 12.06 -11.31
C LYS A 48 3.34 12.16 -10.37
N ASN A 49 3.36 13.17 -9.50
CA ASN A 49 2.21 13.43 -8.64
C ASN A 49 1.20 14.35 -9.35
N GLY A 50 -0.09 14.13 -9.09
CA GLY A 50 -1.19 14.84 -9.72
C GLY A 50 -2.54 14.32 -9.21
N PRO A 51 -3.64 14.70 -9.85
CA PRO A 51 -4.95 14.15 -9.53
C PRO A 51 -4.96 12.63 -9.72
N SER A 52 -5.62 11.93 -8.80
CA SER A 52 -5.85 10.49 -8.92
C SER A 52 -6.74 10.16 -10.13
N PRO A 53 -6.62 8.95 -10.70
CA PRO A 53 -7.58 8.47 -11.68
C PRO A 53 -9.02 8.52 -11.14
N GLU A 54 -10.00 8.73 -12.02
CA GLU A 54 -11.41 8.90 -11.63
C GLU A 54 -11.94 7.74 -10.79
N TRP A 55 -11.62 6.51 -11.15
CA TRP A 55 -12.07 5.32 -10.41
C TRP A 55 -11.59 5.34 -8.95
N LEU A 56 -10.36 5.80 -8.71
CA LEU A 56 -9.77 5.88 -7.38
C LEU A 56 -10.43 6.99 -6.57
N GLN A 57 -10.63 8.17 -7.19
CA GLN A 57 -11.36 9.25 -6.55
C GLN A 57 -12.78 8.85 -6.15
N SER A 58 -13.49 8.14 -7.04
CA SER A 58 -14.86 7.68 -6.81
C SER A 58 -14.93 6.68 -5.67
N ARG A 59 -13.99 5.72 -5.60
CA ARG A 59 -13.92 4.76 -4.48
C ARG A 59 -13.67 5.45 -3.15
N LEU A 60 -12.76 6.41 -3.09
CA LEU A 60 -12.47 7.16 -1.85
C LEU A 60 -13.66 8.00 -1.42
N LYS A 61 -14.31 8.72 -2.35
CA LYS A 61 -15.52 9.51 -2.05
C LYS A 61 -16.67 8.63 -1.54
N ALA A 62 -16.82 7.42 -2.07
CA ALA A 62 -17.87 6.48 -1.65
C ALA A 62 -17.75 6.06 -0.18
N ILE A 63 -16.54 6.14 0.40
CA ILE A 63 -16.28 5.86 1.83
C ILE A 63 -16.08 7.16 2.64
N GLY A 64 -16.47 8.31 2.10
CA GLY A 64 -16.41 9.60 2.80
C GLY A 64 -15.03 10.26 2.84
N LEU A 65 -14.04 9.74 2.11
CA LEU A 65 -12.71 10.34 2.03
C LEU A 65 -12.63 11.37 0.90
N ARG A 66 -11.96 12.49 1.15
CA ARG A 66 -11.66 13.50 0.14
C ARG A 66 -10.35 13.14 -0.60
N PRO A 67 -10.37 12.93 -1.92
CA PRO A 67 -9.14 12.71 -2.71
C PRO A 67 -8.22 13.93 -2.66
N ILE A 68 -6.91 13.70 -2.55
CA ILE A 68 -5.89 14.75 -2.41
C ILE A 68 -4.93 14.75 -3.60
N SER A 69 -4.26 13.63 -3.84
CA SER A 69 -3.32 13.44 -4.95
C SER A 69 -3.06 11.95 -5.15
N ALA A 70 -2.60 11.55 -6.33
CA ALA A 70 -2.35 10.15 -6.67
C ALA A 70 -1.56 9.39 -5.59
N LEU A 71 -0.48 9.98 -5.07
CA LEU A 71 0.36 9.32 -4.06
C LEU A 71 -0.35 9.16 -2.71
N VAL A 72 -1.08 10.17 -2.26
CA VAL A 72 -1.83 10.14 -0.99
C VAL A 72 -3.04 9.21 -1.09
N ASP A 73 -3.70 9.23 -2.23
CA ASP A 73 -4.92 8.47 -2.47
C ASP A 73 -4.63 6.98 -2.62
N ILE A 74 -3.49 6.60 -3.21
CA ILE A 74 -3.03 5.20 -3.24
C ILE A 74 -2.83 4.66 -1.82
N THR A 75 -2.15 5.40 -0.95
CA THR A 75 -1.92 4.94 0.44
C THR A 75 -3.24 4.83 1.21
N ASN A 76 -4.16 5.78 1.01
CA ASN A 76 -5.49 5.71 1.61
C ASN A 76 -6.27 4.51 1.07
N PHE A 77 -6.23 4.27 -0.23
CA PHE A 77 -6.92 3.15 -0.87
C PHE A 77 -6.50 1.81 -0.28
N PHE A 78 -5.20 1.51 -0.19
CA PHE A 78 -4.73 0.25 0.41
C PHE A 78 -5.02 0.12 1.91
N THR A 79 -5.25 1.23 2.62
CA THR A 79 -5.64 1.19 4.02
C THR A 79 -7.07 0.65 4.18
N PHE A 80 -7.96 0.92 3.22
CA PHE A 80 -9.39 0.59 3.28
C PHE A 80 -9.84 -0.54 2.33
N ASP A 81 -9.11 -0.78 1.23
CA ASP A 81 -9.38 -1.87 0.28
C ASP A 81 -8.77 -3.17 0.86
N ARG A 82 -9.61 -3.97 1.53
CA ARG A 82 -9.30 -5.30 2.04
C ARG A 82 -10.26 -6.34 1.46
#